data_AF-A0A2D4MVH5-F1
#
_entry.id   AF-A0A2D4MVH5-F1
#
_cell.length_a   1.000
_cell.length_b   1.000
_cell.length_c   1.000
_cell.angle_alpha   90.00
_cell.angle_beta   90.00
_cell.angle_gamma   90.00
#
_symmetry.space_group_name_H-M   'P 1'
#
loop_
_entity.id
_entity.type
_entity.pdbx_description
1 polymer ?
#
loop_
_entity_poly.entity_id
_entity_poly.type
_entity_poly.pdbx_seq_one_letter_code
_entity_poly.pdbx_strand_id
1 'polypeptide(L)'
;PYIDYLHTGADCIWYCIPAAEEKKLDKVVHTLLQANGTPGLEMLESNVMIAPEILCKEGVKVHRTVQQSGQFVVCFPGSFVSKVCCGYNVSETVHFATTQWTSMGFKTAKEMKRRHIPKPFSMEKLLYQIATAEAKKENGSALSTISALLRELRDTELRQRRQLYEAGLHSSARYGSHDNSSLGVDGKKKPRKWQLETSERRCQICQHLCYLSMVVQENENVVFCLECAQRHVEKQKSCRGLKLMYRYDEEQIISLVNQICGKVSGKNGTIEICISKPTPKRGPRKRATLDVPSSRLSSSSSSKSASS
;
A
#
# COMPACT_ATOMS: atom_id res chain seq x y z
N PRO A 1 12.76 -10.99 -2.23
CA PRO A 1 13.33 -12.35 -2.19
C PRO A 1 13.84 -12.68 -3.59
N TYR A 2 14.77 -13.62 -3.68
CA TYR A 2 15.30 -14.06 -4.96
C TYR A 2 15.72 -15.51 -4.87
N ILE A 3 15.85 -16.14 -6.03
CA ILE A 3 16.33 -17.51 -6.16
C ILE A 3 17.56 -17.49 -7.06
N ASP A 4 18.58 -18.25 -6.68
CA ASP A 4 19.82 -18.44 -7.42
C ASP A 4 19.96 -19.91 -7.82
N TYR A 5 20.28 -20.17 -9.09
CA TYR A 5 20.54 -21.51 -9.61
C TYR A 5 21.98 -21.59 -10.11
N LEU A 6 22.75 -22.54 -9.60
CA LEU A 6 24.12 -22.79 -10.03
C LEU A 6 24.12 -23.81 -11.16
N HIS A 7 24.35 -23.37 -12.41
CA HIS A 7 24.31 -24.25 -13.57
C HIS A 7 25.48 -25.22 -13.61
N THR A 8 26.70 -24.69 -13.44
CA THR A 8 27.94 -25.45 -13.62
C THR A 8 29.12 -24.77 -12.95
N GLY A 9 30.23 -25.51 -12.82
CA GLY A 9 31.50 -25.05 -12.30
C GLY A 9 31.68 -25.31 -10.80
N ALA A 10 32.56 -24.52 -10.20
CA ALA A 10 32.94 -24.64 -8.81
C ALA A 10 31.81 -24.23 -7.85
N ASP A 11 31.82 -24.84 -6.66
CA ASP A 11 30.84 -24.58 -5.60
C ASP A 11 30.83 -23.11 -5.15
N CYS A 12 29.68 -22.67 -4.63
CA CYS A 12 29.51 -21.38 -3.98
C CYS A 12 29.28 -21.54 -2.48
N ILE A 13 30.01 -20.79 -1.66
CA ILE A 13 29.74 -20.69 -0.22
C ILE A 13 28.79 -19.53 0.02
N TRP A 14 27.71 -19.79 0.74
CA TRP A 14 26.74 -18.79 1.13
C TRP A 14 26.77 -18.58 2.64
N TYR A 15 26.75 -17.31 3.04
CA TYR A 15 26.48 -16.89 4.40
C TYR A 15 25.15 -16.15 4.46
N CYS A 16 24.34 -16.42 5.47
CA CYS A 16 23.02 -15.85 5.63
C CYS A 16 22.75 -15.43 7.07
N ILE A 17 22.19 -14.24 7.24
CA ILE A 17 21.75 -13.70 8.52
C ILE A 17 20.23 -13.53 8.45
N PRO A 18 19.45 -14.13 9.37
CA PRO A 18 18.00 -13.99 9.38
C PRO A 18 17.56 -12.54 9.60
N ALA A 19 16.42 -12.15 9.03
CA ALA A 19 15.85 -10.81 9.20
C ALA A 19 15.66 -10.38 10.68
N ALA A 20 15.42 -11.35 11.57
CA ALA A 20 15.27 -11.09 13.01
C ALA A 20 16.52 -10.50 13.66
N GLU A 21 17.70 -10.70 13.05
CA GLU A 21 18.99 -10.21 13.55
C GLU A 21 19.35 -8.81 13.03
N GLU A 22 18.51 -8.18 12.18
CA GLU A 22 18.73 -6.86 11.57
C GLU A 22 19.24 -5.82 12.58
N LYS A 23 18.55 -5.68 13.72
CA LYS A 23 18.92 -4.70 14.75
C LYS A 23 20.28 -4.96 15.40
N LYS A 24 20.71 -6.22 15.50
CA LYS A 24 22.03 -6.54 16.04
C LYS A 24 23.10 -6.30 14.98
N LEU A 25 22.82 -6.71 13.74
CA LEU A 25 23.70 -6.47 12.61
C LEU A 25 23.96 -4.97 12.44
N ASP A 26 22.92 -4.14 12.44
CA ASP A 26 23.04 -2.67 12.34
C ASP A 26 23.96 -2.09 13.43
N LYS A 27 23.88 -2.59 14.67
CA LYS A 27 24.75 -2.14 15.76
C LYS A 27 26.20 -2.53 15.51
N VAL A 28 26.45 -3.78 15.09
CA VAL A 28 27.81 -4.27 14.82
C VAL A 28 28.44 -3.50 13.66
N VAL A 29 27.69 -3.36 12.56
CA VAL A 29 28.08 -2.58 11.38
C VAL A 29 28.39 -1.15 11.78
N HIS A 30 27.52 -0.49 12.56
CA HIS A 30 27.75 0.87 13.03
C HIS A 30 29.02 0.99 13.88
N THR A 31 29.23 0.10 14.85
CA THR A 31 30.43 0.12 15.71
C THR A 31 31.71 -0.10 14.92
N LEU A 32 31.73 -1.11 14.04
CA LEU A 32 32.90 -1.41 13.21
C LEU A 32 33.27 -0.25 12.30
N LEU A 33 32.26 0.46 11.78
CA LEU A 33 32.49 1.55 10.83
C LEU A 33 32.82 2.87 11.51
N GLN A 34 32.27 3.14 12.70
CA GLN A 34 32.72 4.23 13.56
C GLN A 34 34.20 4.06 13.94
N ALA A 35 34.64 2.84 14.25
CA ALA A 35 36.04 2.54 14.50
C ALA A 35 36.94 2.83 13.28
N ASN A 36 36.39 2.73 12.08
CA ASN A 36 37.09 3.02 10.82
C ASN A 36 36.99 4.49 10.37
N GLY A 37 36.39 5.37 11.18
CA GLY A 37 36.34 6.81 10.92
C GLY A 37 35.33 7.24 9.85
N THR A 38 34.39 6.38 9.45
CA THR A 38 33.37 6.73 8.46
C THR A 38 32.11 7.30 9.13
N PRO A 39 31.58 8.46 8.70
CA PRO A 39 30.35 9.03 9.26
C PRO A 39 29.13 8.16 8.98
N GLY A 40 28.34 7.87 10.03
CA GLY A 40 27.31 6.82 10.06
C GLY A 40 26.12 6.89 9.09
N LEU A 41 25.99 7.90 8.24
CA LEU A 41 24.88 8.03 7.28
C LEU A 41 25.19 7.58 5.83
N GLU A 42 26.45 7.57 5.40
CA GLU A 42 26.85 7.12 4.03
C GLU A 42 27.01 5.58 3.91
N MET A 43 26.67 4.85 4.96
CA MET A 43 27.29 3.55 5.28
C MET A 43 26.48 2.31 4.89
N LEU A 44 25.20 2.47 4.56
CA LEU A 44 24.30 1.38 4.14
C LEU A 44 24.28 1.16 2.63
N GLU A 45 24.93 2.04 1.86
CA GLU A 45 25.04 1.93 0.40
C GLU A 45 26.31 1.20 -0.05
N SER A 46 27.22 0.89 0.87
CA SER A 46 28.47 0.20 0.59
C SER A 46 28.35 -1.31 0.83
N ASN A 47 28.73 -2.13 -0.16
CA ASN A 47 28.84 -3.58 -0.02
C ASN A 47 30.02 -3.92 0.92
N VAL A 48 29.77 -3.98 2.23
CA VAL A 48 30.78 -4.35 3.23
C VAL A 48 30.78 -5.85 3.44
N MET A 49 31.97 -6.46 3.40
CA MET A 49 32.20 -7.86 3.74
C MET A 49 32.74 -7.94 5.17
N ILE A 50 31.97 -8.54 6.07
CA ILE A 50 32.37 -8.76 7.46
C ILE A 50 32.60 -10.25 7.66
N ALA A 51 33.74 -10.61 8.26
CA ALA A 51 34.05 -12.00 8.58
C ALA A 51 32.96 -12.59 9.51
N PRO A 52 32.38 -13.76 9.19
CA PRO A 52 31.35 -14.40 10.02
C PRO A 52 31.75 -14.56 11.48
N GLU A 53 33.04 -14.79 11.76
CA GLU A 53 33.58 -14.95 13.10
C GLU A 53 33.41 -13.69 13.95
N ILE A 54 33.53 -12.51 13.35
CA ILE A 54 33.32 -11.22 14.03
C ILE A 54 31.83 -11.07 14.38
N LEU A 55 30.94 -11.36 13.43
CA LEU A 55 29.50 -11.29 13.63
C LEU A 55 29.03 -12.25 14.74
N CYS A 56 29.54 -13.48 14.72
CA CYS A 56 29.22 -14.48 15.75
C CYS A 56 29.71 -14.06 17.14
N LYS A 57 30.91 -13.45 17.26
CA LYS A 57 31.43 -12.92 18.54
C LYS A 57 30.53 -11.83 19.12
N GLU A 58 29.94 -11.01 18.27
CA GLU A 58 28.97 -9.97 18.64
C GLU A 58 27.54 -10.51 18.83
N GLY A 59 27.34 -11.83 18.80
CA GLY A 59 26.06 -12.48 19.07
C GLY A 59 25.04 -12.40 17.93
N VAL A 60 25.48 -12.11 16.70
CA VAL A 60 24.67 -12.19 15.49
C VAL A 60 24.63 -13.63 14.99
N LYS A 61 23.43 -14.15 14.74
CA LYS A 61 23.28 -15.51 14.19
C LYS A 61 23.62 -15.55 12.70
N VAL A 62 24.69 -16.24 12.35
CA VAL A 62 25.11 -16.47 10.95
C VAL A 62 24.92 -17.95 10.58
N HIS A 63 24.32 -18.19 9.43
CA HIS A 63 24.17 -19.52 8.83
C HIS A 63 25.08 -19.65 7.62
N ARG A 64 25.55 -20.86 7.33
CA ARG A 64 26.40 -21.18 6.18
C ARG A 64 25.83 -22.35 5.39
N THR A 65 25.91 -22.30 4.06
CA THR A 65 25.69 -23.46 3.20
C THR A 65 26.67 -23.46 2.01
N VAL A 66 26.84 -24.61 1.39
CA VAL A 66 27.60 -24.78 0.13
C VAL A 66 26.60 -25.15 -0.95
N GLN A 67 26.56 -24.38 -2.02
CA GLN A 67 25.74 -24.62 -3.20
C GLN A 67 26.60 -25.31 -4.26
N GLN A 68 26.15 -26.48 -4.69
CA GLN A 68 26.78 -27.27 -5.75
C GLN A 68 26.03 -27.10 -7.07
N SER A 69 26.68 -27.46 -8.18
CA SER A 69 26.05 -27.42 -9.51
C SER A 69 24.74 -28.21 -9.52
N GLY A 70 23.70 -27.63 -10.11
CA GLY A 70 22.34 -28.15 -10.14
C GLY A 70 21.46 -27.77 -8.94
N GLN A 71 21.98 -27.00 -7.97
CA GLN A 71 21.22 -26.62 -6.77
C GLN A 71 20.66 -25.19 -6.83
N PHE A 72 19.49 -25.04 -6.21
CA PHE A 72 18.87 -23.75 -5.93
C PHE A 72 19.20 -23.24 -4.53
N VAL A 73 19.45 -21.94 -4.39
CA VAL A 73 19.43 -21.21 -3.11
C VAL A 73 18.31 -20.19 -3.14
N VAL A 74 17.40 -20.25 -2.16
CA VAL A 74 16.27 -19.32 -2.03
C VAL A 74 16.54 -18.34 -0.89
N CYS A 75 16.60 -17.05 -1.21
CA CYS A 75 16.82 -15.97 -0.25
C CYS A 75 15.48 -15.31 0.10
N PHE A 76 15.09 -15.43 1.37
CA PHE A 76 13.83 -14.89 1.89
C PHE A 76 13.88 -13.36 2.08
N PRO A 77 12.74 -12.66 2.13
CA PRO A 77 12.73 -11.21 2.33
C PRO A 77 13.40 -10.81 3.66
N GLY A 78 14.25 -9.78 3.61
CA GLY A 78 14.91 -9.22 4.79
C GLY A 78 16.11 -10.01 5.30
N SER A 79 16.48 -11.14 4.68
CA SER A 79 17.75 -11.81 5.01
C SER A 79 18.94 -11.05 4.42
N PHE A 80 20.03 -10.96 5.17
CA PHE A 80 21.31 -10.46 4.67
C PHE A 80 22.15 -11.65 4.22
N VAL A 81 22.78 -11.53 3.06
CA VAL A 81 23.39 -12.66 2.37
C VAL A 81 24.71 -12.24 1.74
N SER A 82 25.67 -13.16 1.77
CA SER A 82 26.96 -13.04 1.09
C SER A 82 27.26 -14.34 0.37
N LYS A 83 27.79 -14.24 -0.85
CA LYS A 83 28.13 -15.36 -1.73
C LYS A 83 29.61 -15.27 -2.09
N VAL A 84 30.34 -16.37 -1.93
CA VAL A 84 31.75 -16.51 -2.30
C VAL A 84 31.88 -17.68 -3.26
N CYS A 85 32.32 -17.42 -4.49
CA CYS A 85 32.58 -18.48 -5.47
C CYS A 85 33.96 -19.09 -5.23
N CYS A 86 34.04 -20.42 -5.12
CA CYS A 86 35.30 -21.15 -4.87
C CYS A 86 36.15 -21.35 -6.14
N GLY A 87 35.73 -20.80 -7.27
CA GLY A 87 36.37 -20.93 -8.58
C GLY A 87 35.44 -20.42 -9.68
N TYR A 88 35.78 -20.75 -10.94
CA TYR A 88 34.92 -20.44 -12.07
C TYR A 88 33.58 -21.19 -11.96
N ASN A 89 32.48 -20.45 -12.09
CA ASN A 89 31.15 -21.02 -12.17
C ASN A 89 30.18 -20.11 -12.94
N VAL A 90 29.02 -20.66 -13.24
CA VAL A 90 27.93 -19.95 -13.93
C VAL A 90 26.65 -20.16 -13.13
N SER A 91 26.06 -19.06 -12.65
CA SER A 91 24.78 -19.06 -11.94
C SER A 91 23.83 -18.00 -12.50
N GLU A 92 22.53 -18.26 -12.41
CA GLU A 92 21.47 -17.32 -12.76
C GLU A 92 20.65 -16.96 -11.51
N THR A 93 20.33 -15.67 -11.35
CA THR A 93 19.57 -15.16 -10.19
C THR A 93 18.36 -14.38 -10.66
N VAL A 94 17.18 -14.64 -10.06
CA VAL A 94 15.96 -13.88 -10.35
C VAL A 94 15.23 -13.46 -9.07
N HIS A 95 14.78 -12.20 -9.05
CA HIS A 95 13.95 -11.66 -8.00
C HIS A 95 12.48 -12.00 -8.23
N PHE A 96 11.76 -12.34 -7.18
CA PHE A 96 10.34 -12.64 -7.24
C PHE A 96 9.58 -12.00 -6.08
N ALA A 97 8.25 -11.95 -6.20
CA ALA A 97 7.35 -11.45 -5.18
C ALA A 97 6.15 -12.38 -5.04
N THR A 98 5.89 -12.86 -3.82
CA THR A 98 4.66 -13.57 -3.49
C THR A 98 3.60 -12.56 -3.01
N THR A 99 2.33 -12.97 -2.92
CA THR A 99 1.31 -12.09 -2.33
C THR A 99 1.68 -11.67 -0.91
N GLN A 100 2.24 -12.57 -0.10
CA GLN A 100 2.69 -12.28 1.27
C GLN A 100 3.83 -11.26 1.32
N TRP A 101 4.65 -11.17 0.27
CA TRP A 101 5.71 -10.18 0.18
C TRP A 101 5.17 -8.74 0.13
N THR A 102 3.94 -8.52 -0.35
CA THR A 102 3.37 -7.16 -0.50
C THR A 102 3.36 -6.35 0.81
N SER A 103 3.09 -6.99 1.95
CA SER A 103 3.13 -6.36 3.28
C SER A 103 4.54 -5.89 3.64
N MET A 104 5.54 -6.75 3.41
CA MET A 104 6.94 -6.39 3.64
C MET A 104 7.38 -5.28 2.67
N GLY A 105 7.08 -5.43 1.38
CA GLY A 105 7.40 -4.44 0.35
C GLY A 105 6.77 -3.07 0.64
N PHE A 106 5.55 -3.03 1.18
CA PHE A 106 4.89 -1.79 1.57
C PHE A 106 5.58 -1.10 2.75
N LYS A 107 5.97 -1.88 3.77
CA LYS A 107 6.75 -1.37 4.92
C LYS A 107 8.12 -0.86 4.48
N THR A 108 8.86 -1.65 3.70
CA THR A 108 10.15 -1.26 3.14
C THR A 108 10.03 0.00 2.28
N ALA A 109 8.95 0.13 1.49
CA ALA A 109 8.74 1.32 0.68
C ALA A 109 8.54 2.59 1.52
N LYS A 110 7.90 2.51 2.68
CA LYS A 110 7.81 3.65 3.62
C LYS A 110 9.16 3.98 4.22
N GLU A 111 9.92 2.97 4.60
CA GLU A 111 11.26 3.16 5.18
C GLU A 111 12.24 3.79 4.17
N MET A 112 12.24 3.31 2.92
CA MET A 112 13.02 3.91 1.83
C MET A 112 12.62 5.37 1.59
N LYS A 113 11.31 5.69 1.62
CA LYS A 113 10.83 7.08 1.54
C LYS A 113 11.37 7.93 2.69
N ARG A 114 11.36 7.41 3.93
CA ARG A 114 11.89 8.09 5.12
C ARG A 114 13.41 8.34 5.02
N ARG A 115 14.14 7.37 4.46
CA ARG A 115 15.60 7.45 4.24
C ARG A 115 16.01 8.15 2.94
N HIS A 116 15.06 8.65 2.15
CA HIS A 116 15.32 9.32 0.87
C HIS A 116 16.00 8.41 -0.18
N ILE A 117 15.82 7.09 -0.08
CA ILE A 117 16.37 6.11 -1.01
C ILE A 117 15.45 5.98 -2.24
N PRO A 118 15.94 6.22 -3.45
CA PRO A 118 15.15 6.07 -4.68
C PRO A 118 14.68 4.63 -4.89
N LYS A 119 13.40 4.46 -5.22
CA LYS A 119 12.81 3.15 -5.53
C LYS A 119 12.73 2.90 -7.05
N PRO A 120 12.87 1.64 -7.50
CA PRO A 120 12.71 1.29 -8.91
C PRO A 120 11.26 1.31 -9.39
N PHE A 121 10.27 1.18 -8.49
CA PHE A 121 8.85 1.24 -8.86
C PHE A 121 7.96 1.74 -7.70
N SER A 122 6.72 2.11 -8.02
CA SER A 122 5.73 2.53 -7.02
C SER A 122 4.97 1.34 -6.44
N MET A 123 5.10 1.12 -5.14
CA MET A 123 4.28 0.14 -4.41
C MET A 123 2.79 0.45 -4.46
N GLU A 124 2.41 1.73 -4.53
CA GLU A 124 1.00 2.15 -4.64
C GLU A 124 0.40 1.68 -5.97
N LYS A 125 1.14 1.90 -7.07
CA LYS A 125 0.77 1.41 -8.41
C LYS A 125 0.62 -0.10 -8.42
N LEU A 126 1.62 -0.80 -7.87
CA LEU A 126 1.62 -2.26 -7.80
C LEU A 126 0.40 -2.79 -7.03
N LEU A 127 0.11 -2.23 -5.85
CA LEU A 127 -1.04 -2.65 -5.04
C LEU A 127 -2.37 -2.43 -5.77
N TYR A 128 -2.55 -1.29 -6.46
CA TYR A 128 -3.75 -1.02 -7.25
C TYR A 128 -3.90 -1.98 -8.44
N GLN A 129 -2.80 -2.29 -9.13
CA GLN A 129 -2.80 -3.24 -10.24
C GLN A 129 -3.11 -4.66 -9.77
N ILE A 130 -2.52 -5.12 -8.66
CA ILE A 130 -2.84 -6.42 -8.04
C ILE A 130 -4.32 -6.43 -7.64
N ALA A 131 -4.81 -5.39 -6.96
CA ALA A 131 -6.21 -5.31 -6.53
C ALA A 131 -7.17 -5.43 -7.72
N THR A 132 -6.90 -4.73 -8.81
CA THR A 132 -7.75 -4.74 -10.01
C THR A 132 -7.70 -6.09 -10.74
N ALA A 133 -6.52 -6.69 -10.86
CA ALA A 133 -6.33 -7.97 -11.53
C ALA A 133 -6.94 -9.14 -10.73
N GLU A 134 -6.66 -9.21 -9.43
CA GLU A 134 -7.13 -10.29 -8.56
C GLU A 134 -8.63 -10.15 -8.23
N ALA A 135 -9.19 -8.93 -8.28
CA ALA A 135 -10.64 -8.74 -8.19
C ALA A 135 -11.39 -9.31 -9.40
N LYS A 136 -10.79 -9.31 -10.60
CA LYS A 136 -11.37 -9.94 -11.80
C LYS A 136 -11.28 -11.46 -11.76
N LYS A 137 -10.22 -11.99 -11.14
CA LYS A 137 -10.01 -13.44 -10.97
C LYS A 137 -10.69 -14.03 -9.72
N GLU A 138 -11.34 -13.19 -8.92
CA GLU A 138 -12.01 -13.59 -7.67
C GLU A 138 -11.08 -14.30 -6.66
N ASN A 139 -9.80 -13.93 -6.64
CA ASN A 139 -8.82 -14.54 -5.74
C ASN A 139 -8.92 -13.94 -4.32
N GLY A 140 -9.86 -14.44 -3.52
CA GLY A 140 -10.14 -13.94 -2.17
C GLY A 140 -8.92 -13.96 -1.24
N SER A 141 -8.01 -14.94 -1.38
CA SER A 141 -6.81 -15.05 -0.54
C SER A 141 -5.80 -13.90 -0.78
N ALA A 142 -5.57 -13.56 -2.05
CA ALA A 142 -4.70 -12.47 -2.43
C ALA A 142 -5.30 -11.11 -2.03
N LEU A 143 -6.60 -10.93 -2.30
CA LEU A 143 -7.34 -9.75 -1.92
C LEU A 143 -7.34 -9.53 -0.40
N SER A 144 -7.49 -10.61 0.38
CA SER A 144 -7.45 -10.54 1.84
C SER A 144 -6.11 -10.02 2.33
N THR A 145 -5.01 -10.55 1.78
CA THR A 145 -3.64 -10.16 2.12
C THR A 145 -3.38 -8.67 1.89
N ILE A 146 -3.84 -8.12 0.75
CA ILE A 146 -3.59 -6.72 0.40
C ILE A 146 -4.65 -5.74 0.94
N SER A 147 -5.79 -6.22 1.44
CA SER A 147 -6.92 -5.37 1.85
C SER A 147 -6.55 -4.37 2.94
N ALA A 148 -5.76 -4.79 3.93
CA ALA A 148 -5.26 -3.92 4.99
C ALA A 148 -4.33 -2.83 4.44
N LEU A 149 -3.45 -3.20 3.49
CA LEU A 149 -2.52 -2.27 2.85
C LEU A 149 -3.25 -1.22 2.01
N LEU A 150 -4.29 -1.63 1.28
CA LEU A 150 -5.14 -0.73 0.49
C LEU A 150 -5.95 0.24 1.38
N ARG A 151 -6.47 -0.24 2.51
CA ARG A 151 -7.13 0.62 3.50
C ARG A 151 -6.17 1.68 4.03
N GLU A 152 -4.98 1.26 4.44
CA GLU A 152 -3.99 2.20 4.95
C GLU A 152 -3.57 3.23 3.89
N LEU A 153 -3.40 2.79 2.64
CA LEU A 153 -3.06 3.66 1.52
C LEU A 153 -4.18 4.68 1.24
N ARG A 154 -5.44 4.24 1.17
CA ARG A 154 -6.62 5.12 1.04
C ARG A 154 -6.66 6.13 2.18
N ASP A 155 -6.59 5.65 3.42
CA ASP A 155 -6.77 6.52 4.59
C ASP A 155 -5.64 7.55 4.66
N THR A 156 -4.41 7.17 4.28
CA THR A 156 -3.28 8.09 4.21
C THR A 156 -3.45 9.12 3.10
N GLU A 157 -3.82 8.69 1.90
CA GLU A 157 -4.05 9.55 0.74
C GLU A 157 -5.15 10.59 1.03
N LEU A 158 -6.31 10.15 1.54
CA LEU A 158 -7.43 11.05 1.85
C LEU A 158 -7.09 12.03 2.99
N ARG A 159 -6.39 11.58 4.03
CA ARG A 159 -5.93 12.46 5.11
C ARG A 159 -4.99 13.54 4.57
N GLN A 160 -4.02 13.17 3.74
CA GLN A 160 -3.03 14.13 3.22
C GLN A 160 -3.64 15.11 2.21
N ARG A 161 -4.58 14.67 1.36
CA ARG A 161 -5.34 15.59 0.49
C ARG A 161 -6.14 16.60 1.31
N ARG A 162 -6.82 16.14 2.36
CA ARG A 162 -7.59 17.01 3.27
C ARG A 162 -6.70 18.03 3.97
N GLN A 163 -5.57 17.61 4.52
CA GLN A 163 -4.61 18.51 5.19
C GLN A 163 -4.10 19.61 4.25
N LEU A 164 -3.80 19.27 2.99
CA LEU A 164 -3.39 20.26 1.99
C LEU A 164 -4.52 21.21 1.61
N TYR A 165 -5.75 20.70 1.49
CA TYR A 165 -6.93 21.52 1.23
C TYR A 165 -7.16 22.53 2.37
N GLU A 166 -7.13 22.07 3.63
CA GLU A 166 -7.25 22.92 4.82
C GLU A 166 -6.11 23.96 4.93
N ALA A 167 -4.93 23.64 4.39
CA ALA A 167 -3.81 24.58 4.28
C ALA A 167 -3.96 25.59 3.11
N GLY A 168 -5.05 25.54 2.34
CA GLY A 168 -5.38 26.48 1.27
C GLY A 168 -5.00 26.03 -0.15
N LEU A 169 -4.63 24.76 -0.35
CA LEU A 169 -4.36 24.21 -1.68
C LEU A 169 -5.68 23.79 -2.37
N HIS A 170 -6.33 24.74 -3.04
CA HIS A 170 -7.60 24.47 -3.75
C HIS A 170 -7.42 24.17 -5.24
N SER A 171 -6.29 24.57 -5.84
CA SER A 171 -6.00 24.28 -7.25
C SER A 171 -5.70 22.80 -7.43
N SER A 172 -6.51 22.10 -8.23
CA SER A 172 -6.32 20.69 -8.52
C SER A 172 -6.63 20.32 -9.96
N ALA A 173 -6.04 19.22 -10.45
CA ALA A 173 -6.36 18.65 -11.76
C ALA A 173 -6.09 17.15 -11.81
N ARG A 174 -6.83 16.42 -12.64
CA ARG A 174 -6.59 15.01 -12.90
C ARG A 174 -5.39 14.81 -13.83
N TYR A 175 -4.51 13.85 -13.54
CA TYR A 175 -3.43 13.43 -14.44
C TYR A 175 -3.54 11.95 -14.79
N GLY A 176 -3.15 11.60 -16.02
CA GLY A 176 -3.24 10.24 -16.54
C GLY A 176 -4.70 9.86 -16.84
N SER A 177 -5.22 10.33 -17.97
CA SER A 177 -6.48 9.82 -18.50
C SER A 177 -6.26 8.37 -18.99
N HIS A 178 -7.05 7.44 -18.45
CA HIS A 178 -7.21 6.02 -18.82
C HIS A 178 -6.24 5.45 -19.88
N ASP A 179 -5.27 4.64 -19.42
CA ASP A 179 -4.72 3.55 -20.25
C ASP A 179 -5.77 2.42 -20.31
N ASN A 180 -6.84 2.64 -21.08
CA ASN A 180 -7.59 1.61 -21.79
C ASN A 180 -8.75 2.23 -22.57
N SER A 181 -8.81 1.86 -23.85
CA SER A 181 -9.87 2.09 -24.86
C SER A 181 -9.68 3.35 -25.73
N SER A 182 -9.01 3.23 -26.88
CA SER A 182 -9.62 3.36 -28.23
C SER A 182 -8.58 3.69 -29.32
N LEU A 183 -8.28 2.69 -30.16
CA LEU A 183 -8.03 2.92 -31.59
C LEU A 183 -9.35 3.45 -32.16
N GLY A 184 -9.55 4.76 -32.05
CA GLY A 184 -10.66 5.49 -32.64
C GLY A 184 -10.10 6.43 -33.70
N VAL A 185 -10.42 6.13 -34.95
CA VAL A 185 -10.16 6.98 -36.11
C VAL A 185 -10.96 8.28 -35.96
N ASP A 186 -10.36 9.37 -36.46
CA ASP A 186 -10.88 10.71 -36.71
C ASP A 186 -10.81 11.82 -35.63
N GLY A 187 -10.03 12.85 -35.97
CA GLY A 187 -10.61 14.20 -36.08
C GLY A 187 -10.38 15.21 -34.96
N LYS A 188 -9.21 15.87 -34.98
CA LYS A 188 -8.98 17.29 -34.61
C LYS A 188 -9.37 17.77 -33.19
N LYS A 189 -8.36 17.83 -32.32
CA LYS A 189 -7.78 19.06 -31.71
C LYS A 189 -6.68 18.60 -30.76
N LYS A 190 -5.41 18.87 -31.07
CA LYS A 190 -4.26 18.55 -30.20
C LYS A 190 -4.13 19.60 -29.10
N PRO A 191 -4.33 19.30 -27.80
CA PRO A 191 -3.68 20.03 -26.75
C PRO A 191 -2.24 19.50 -26.61
N ARG A 192 -1.31 20.45 -26.62
CA ARG A 192 0.13 20.37 -26.37
C ARG A 192 0.64 19.06 -25.72
N LYS A 193 1.44 18.30 -26.48
CA LYS A 193 2.71 17.66 -26.06
C LYS A 193 2.78 17.01 -24.65
N TRP A 194 1.77 16.21 -24.27
CA TRP A 194 1.82 15.34 -23.06
C TRP A 194 1.80 13.85 -23.41
N GLN A 195 2.32 13.49 -24.57
CA GLN A 195 2.48 12.09 -24.98
C GLN A 195 3.97 11.79 -25.12
N LEU A 196 4.37 10.69 -24.46
CA LEU A 196 5.70 10.13 -24.28
C LEU A 196 6.46 10.69 -23.05
N GLU A 197 6.76 9.80 -22.10
CA GLU A 197 7.40 10.01 -20.77
C GLU A 197 6.50 10.45 -19.58
N THR A 198 5.35 9.80 -19.39
CA THR A 198 4.59 9.84 -18.12
C THR A 198 5.20 8.94 -17.03
N SER A 199 6.36 8.34 -17.30
CA SER A 199 7.08 7.42 -16.43
C SER A 199 7.67 8.17 -15.24
N GLU A 200 7.06 7.95 -14.07
CA GLU A 200 7.78 8.00 -12.79
C GLU A 200 8.17 9.38 -12.25
N ARG A 201 7.17 10.25 -12.03
CA ARG A 201 7.38 11.51 -11.30
C ARG A 201 7.79 11.25 -9.84
N ARG A 202 8.98 11.71 -9.48
CA ARG A 202 9.58 11.58 -8.14
C ARG A 202 9.42 12.86 -7.36
N CYS A 203 9.14 12.73 -6.07
CA CYS A 203 9.22 13.85 -5.14
C CYS A 203 10.67 14.35 -5.08
N GLN A 204 10.91 15.64 -5.31
CA GLN A 204 12.24 16.25 -5.24
C GLN A 204 12.92 16.05 -3.88
N ILE A 205 12.13 16.01 -2.80
CA ILE A 205 12.65 15.85 -1.44
C ILE A 205 12.98 14.37 -1.20
N CYS A 206 11.97 13.51 -1.09
CA CYS A 206 12.15 12.12 -0.64
C CYS A 206 12.36 11.08 -1.75
N GLN A 207 12.50 11.48 -3.01
CA GLN A 207 12.68 10.59 -4.17
C GLN A 207 11.56 9.56 -4.38
N HIS A 208 10.42 9.76 -3.71
CA HIS A 208 9.26 8.89 -3.77
C HIS A 208 8.52 9.02 -5.10
N LEU A 209 8.29 7.88 -5.75
CA LEU A 209 7.45 7.76 -6.94
C LEU A 209 5.97 7.99 -6.62
N CYS A 210 5.45 9.15 -7.04
CA CYS A 210 4.10 9.58 -6.75
C CYS A 210 3.11 9.00 -7.78
N TYR A 211 2.23 8.08 -7.35
CA TYR A 211 1.30 7.40 -8.26
C TYR A 211 -0.16 7.82 -8.08
N LEU A 212 -0.63 7.97 -6.84
CA LEU A 212 -2.02 8.36 -6.57
C LEU A 212 -2.22 9.87 -6.71
N SER A 213 -1.36 10.65 -6.04
CA SER A 213 -1.33 12.10 -6.16
C SER A 213 0.07 12.66 -5.97
N MET A 214 0.22 13.89 -6.42
CA MET A 214 1.40 14.72 -6.20
C MET A 214 0.99 16.19 -6.18
N VAL A 215 1.84 17.05 -5.64
CA VAL A 215 1.72 18.50 -5.79
C VAL A 215 2.79 18.96 -6.76
N VAL A 216 2.39 19.73 -7.76
CA VAL A 216 3.28 20.29 -8.77
C VAL A 216 3.38 21.80 -8.56
N GLN A 217 4.59 22.32 -8.67
CA GLN A 217 4.84 23.75 -8.79
C GLN A 217 5.15 24.06 -10.26
N GLU A 218 4.18 24.59 -10.99
CA GLU A 218 4.26 24.73 -12.46
C GLU A 218 5.42 25.63 -12.90
N ASN A 219 5.75 26.67 -12.13
CA ASN A 219 6.82 27.62 -12.45
C ASN A 219 8.22 26.98 -12.45
N GLU A 220 8.45 26.00 -11.58
CA GLU A 220 9.78 25.40 -11.34
C GLU A 220 9.87 23.96 -11.87
N ASN A 221 8.78 23.42 -12.43
CA ASN A 221 8.64 22.02 -12.83
C ASN A 221 8.99 21.02 -11.70
N VAL A 222 8.73 21.40 -10.45
CA VAL A 222 9.03 20.59 -9.26
C VAL A 222 7.83 19.76 -8.86
N VAL A 223 8.08 18.51 -8.46
CA VAL A 223 7.09 17.59 -7.94
C VAL A 223 7.36 17.30 -6.47
N PHE A 224 6.30 17.34 -5.66
CA PHE A 224 6.30 16.93 -4.27
C PHE A 224 5.29 15.79 -4.06
N CYS A 225 5.63 14.81 -3.23
CA CYS A 225 4.61 13.95 -2.63
C CYS A 225 3.80 14.75 -1.61
N LEU A 226 2.58 14.32 -1.29
CA LEU A 226 1.67 15.11 -0.45
C LEU A 226 2.27 15.47 0.92
N GLU A 227 2.94 14.51 1.57
CA GLU A 227 3.64 14.73 2.84
C GLU A 227 4.74 15.80 2.76
N CYS A 228 5.53 15.79 1.70
CA CYS A 228 6.60 16.77 1.49
C CYS A 228 6.03 18.13 1.09
N ALA A 229 4.94 18.13 0.30
CA ALA A 229 4.20 19.34 -0.06
C ALA A 229 3.62 20.02 1.18
N GLN A 230 3.05 19.24 2.11
CA GLN A 230 2.51 19.78 3.36
C GLN A 230 3.60 20.49 4.16
N ARG A 231 4.75 19.83 4.39
CA ARG A 231 5.90 20.47 5.06
C ARG A 231 6.41 21.71 4.33
N HIS A 232 6.35 21.71 3.00
CA HIS A 232 6.74 22.86 2.19
C HIS A 232 5.78 24.03 2.41
N VAL A 233 4.47 23.78 2.36
CA VAL A 233 3.42 24.79 2.63
C VAL A 233 3.53 25.33 4.04
N GLU A 234 3.76 24.48 5.05
CA GLU A 234 3.94 24.89 6.45
C GLU A 234 5.15 25.83 6.61
N LYS A 235 6.25 25.57 5.91
CA LYS A 235 7.45 26.42 5.93
C LYS A 235 7.25 27.75 5.20
N GLN A 236 6.63 27.72 4.02
CA GLN A 236 6.43 28.92 3.19
C GLN A 236 5.21 29.75 3.60
N LYS A 237 4.31 29.18 4.43
CA LYS A 237 3.00 29.76 4.79
C LYS A 237 2.17 30.19 3.57
N SER A 238 2.35 29.53 2.44
CA SER A 238 1.72 29.88 1.17
C SER A 238 1.57 28.66 0.26
N CYS A 239 0.41 28.56 -0.38
CA CYS A 239 0.10 27.58 -1.42
C CYS A 239 0.21 28.17 -2.84
N ARG A 240 0.73 29.40 -2.99
CA ARG A 240 0.73 30.11 -4.28
C ARG A 240 1.59 29.37 -5.31
N GLY A 241 1.00 29.09 -6.47
CA GLY A 241 1.69 28.39 -7.57
C GLY A 241 1.77 26.86 -7.42
N LEU A 242 1.17 26.31 -6.36
CA LEU A 242 1.05 24.86 -6.16
C LEU A 242 -0.28 24.36 -6.74
N LYS A 243 -0.26 23.12 -7.26
CA LYS A 243 -1.42 22.45 -7.81
C LYS A 243 -1.41 20.97 -7.45
N LEU A 244 -2.49 20.49 -6.87
CA LEU A 244 -2.69 19.07 -6.58
C LEU A 244 -3.03 18.33 -7.89
N MET A 245 -2.17 17.40 -8.28
CA MET A 245 -2.41 16.50 -9.40
C MET A 245 -2.80 15.13 -8.85
N TYR A 246 -3.97 14.60 -9.22
CA TYR A 246 -4.47 13.30 -8.75
C TYR A 246 -4.83 12.37 -9.91
N ARG A 247 -4.66 11.05 -9.72
CA ARG A 247 -5.03 10.04 -10.72
C ARG A 247 -6.48 9.59 -10.56
N TYR A 248 -6.89 9.37 -9.32
CA TYR A 248 -8.24 8.94 -8.94
C TYR A 248 -8.86 9.99 -8.00
N ASP A 249 -10.14 10.29 -8.21
CA ASP A 249 -10.90 11.07 -7.23
C ASP A 249 -11.15 10.28 -5.93
N GLU A 250 -11.63 10.96 -4.89
CA GLU A 250 -11.83 10.32 -3.59
C GLU A 250 -12.86 9.19 -3.63
N GLU A 251 -13.93 9.36 -4.41
CA GLU A 251 -14.99 8.36 -4.57
C GLU A 251 -14.46 7.09 -5.24
N GLN A 252 -13.63 7.21 -6.27
CA GLN A 252 -12.98 6.10 -6.95
C GLN A 252 -12.06 5.31 -6.01
N ILE A 253 -11.26 6.02 -5.19
CA ILE A 253 -10.39 5.38 -4.19
C ILE A 253 -11.23 4.63 -3.16
N ILE A 254 -12.27 5.26 -2.62
CA ILE A 254 -13.16 4.67 -1.61
C ILE A 254 -13.88 3.45 -2.18
N SER A 255 -14.46 3.59 -3.38
CA SER A 255 -15.21 2.54 -4.07
C SER A 255 -14.33 1.30 -4.33
N LEU A 256 -13.11 1.49 -4.84
CA LEU A 256 -12.19 0.38 -5.06
C LEU A 256 -11.91 -0.38 -3.75
N VAL A 257 -11.52 0.32 -2.68
CA VAL A 257 -11.20 -0.34 -1.42
C VAL A 257 -12.42 -1.06 -0.82
N ASN A 258 -13.61 -0.44 -0.91
CA ASN A 258 -14.85 -1.05 -0.43
C ASN A 258 -15.22 -2.31 -1.23
N GLN A 259 -15.07 -2.27 -2.55
CA GLN A 259 -15.29 -3.43 -3.42
C GLN A 259 -14.37 -4.59 -3.04
N ILE A 260 -13.07 -4.32 -2.86
CA ILE A 260 -12.09 -5.34 -2.49
C ILE A 260 -12.42 -5.92 -1.11
N CYS A 261 -12.75 -5.07 -0.13
CA CYS A 261 -13.14 -5.51 1.20
C CYS A 261 -14.44 -6.33 1.18
N GLY A 262 -15.42 -5.96 0.35
CA GLY A 262 -16.67 -6.71 0.18
C GLY A 262 -16.42 -8.12 -0.36
N LYS A 263 -15.53 -8.25 -1.36
CA LYS A 263 -15.13 -9.54 -1.94
C LYS A 263 -14.37 -10.42 -0.93
N VAL A 264 -13.56 -9.84 -0.06
CA VAL A 264 -12.85 -10.59 1.01
C VAL A 264 -13.82 -11.15 2.05
N SER A 265 -14.88 -10.40 2.38
CA SER A 265 -15.87 -10.80 3.38
C SER A 265 -16.93 -11.78 2.87
N GLY A 266 -16.87 -12.23 1.61
CA GLY A 266 -17.78 -13.26 1.08
C GLY A 266 -19.25 -12.83 0.95
N LYS A 267 -19.56 -11.53 0.86
CA LYS A 267 -20.94 -11.07 0.60
C LYS A 267 -21.23 -11.07 -0.91
N ASN A 268 -21.49 -12.26 -1.46
CA ASN A 268 -22.47 -12.38 -2.54
C ASN A 268 -23.86 -12.34 -1.88
N GLY A 269 -24.41 -11.15 -1.70
CA GLY A 269 -25.71 -10.97 -1.06
C GLY A 269 -26.05 -9.49 -0.88
N THR A 270 -26.92 -9.02 -1.78
CA THR A 270 -27.93 -7.96 -1.62
C THR A 270 -27.55 -6.72 -0.81
N ILE A 271 -27.56 -5.58 -1.49
CA ILE A 271 -27.59 -4.25 -0.87
C ILE A 271 -28.88 -4.14 -0.04
N GLU A 272 -28.79 -4.29 1.27
CA GLU A 272 -29.77 -3.71 2.20
C GLU A 272 -29.17 -2.42 2.79
N ILE A 273 -29.71 -1.29 2.34
CA ILE A 273 -29.50 0.02 2.93
C ILE A 273 -30.32 0.06 4.23
N CYS A 274 -29.67 -0.20 5.37
CA CYS A 274 -30.27 0.04 6.68
C CYS A 274 -29.84 1.42 7.19
N ILE A 275 -30.67 2.42 6.92
CA ILE A 275 -30.68 3.71 7.62
C ILE A 275 -31.27 3.48 9.01
N SER A 276 -30.44 3.47 10.05
CA SER A 276 -30.90 3.48 11.43
C SER A 276 -30.97 4.91 11.98
N LYS A 277 -32.20 5.45 12.05
CA LYS A 277 -32.52 6.57 12.95
C LYS A 277 -32.55 6.08 14.40
N PRO A 278 -32.16 6.90 15.39
CA PRO A 278 -32.09 6.48 16.79
C PRO A 278 -33.46 6.56 17.48
N THR A 279 -33.80 5.53 18.25
CA THR A 279 -34.97 5.52 19.15
C THR A 279 -34.55 5.77 20.61
N PRO A 280 -35.34 6.51 21.41
CA PRO A 280 -34.97 6.91 22.76
C PRO A 280 -35.26 5.84 23.81
N LYS A 281 -34.41 5.79 24.84
CA LYS A 281 -34.46 4.87 25.99
C LYS A 281 -35.67 5.16 26.90
N ARG A 282 -36.35 4.12 27.39
CA ARG A 282 -37.25 4.18 28.56
C ARG A 282 -36.89 3.09 29.57
N GLY A 283 -36.82 3.49 30.85
CA GLY A 283 -36.46 2.69 32.01
C GLY A 283 -37.58 1.78 32.55
N PRO A 284 -37.34 1.05 33.66
CA PRO A 284 -38.03 -0.22 33.92
C PRO A 284 -39.22 -0.19 34.90
N ARG A 285 -40.16 -1.10 34.60
CA ARG A 285 -41.10 -1.89 35.44
C ARG A 285 -42.19 -1.19 36.28
N LYS A 286 -43.42 -1.73 36.14
CA LYS A 286 -44.19 -2.42 37.21
C LYS A 286 -45.29 -3.32 36.59
N ARG A 287 -45.74 -4.31 37.37
CA ARG A 287 -46.45 -5.55 36.99
C ARG A 287 -47.90 -5.56 37.50
N ALA A 288 -48.72 -6.41 36.86
CA ALA A 288 -50.03 -6.98 37.26
C ALA A 288 -51.25 -6.06 36.99
N THR A 289 -52.43 -6.54 36.55
CA THR A 289 -53.17 -7.78 36.89
C THR A 289 -54.18 -8.16 35.77
N LEU A 290 -54.66 -9.41 35.82
CA LEU A 290 -55.73 -10.00 35.00
C LEU A 290 -57.13 -9.44 35.37
N ASP A 291 -58.07 -9.39 34.42
CA ASP A 291 -59.42 -10.00 34.51
C ASP A 291 -60.34 -9.62 33.32
N VAL A 292 -61.21 -10.57 32.97
CA VAL A 292 -62.33 -10.61 31.99
C VAL A 292 -63.58 -11.05 32.83
N PRO A 293 -64.90 -10.85 32.52
CA PRO A 293 -65.63 -10.45 31.29
C PRO A 293 -66.89 -9.51 31.42
N SER A 294 -67.42 -9.11 30.25
CA SER A 294 -68.84 -9.02 29.77
C SER A 294 -69.94 -8.19 30.48
N SER A 295 -70.60 -7.29 29.71
CA SER A 295 -72.07 -7.17 29.50
C SER A 295 -72.41 -5.88 28.68
N ARG A 296 -73.01 -6.00 27.48
CA ARG A 296 -74.42 -5.78 27.10
C ARG A 296 -75.03 -4.41 27.48
N LEU A 297 -75.52 -3.69 26.44
CA LEU A 297 -76.72 -2.81 26.35
C LEU A 297 -76.87 -2.49 24.83
N SER A 298 -77.80 -3.07 24.03
CA SER A 298 -79.20 -2.67 23.73
C SER A 298 -79.36 -1.15 23.44
N SER A 299 -80.05 -0.63 22.41
CA SER A 299 -81.16 -1.11 21.58
C SER A 299 -81.49 -0.13 20.42
N SER A 300 -82.36 -0.60 19.50
CA SER A 300 -83.28 0.15 18.61
C SER A 300 -82.70 0.72 17.29
N SER A 301 -83.32 0.67 16.10
CA SER A 301 -84.67 0.26 15.67
C SER A 301 -84.77 0.18 14.13
N SER A 302 -85.62 -0.74 13.63
CA SER A 302 -86.54 -0.60 12.45
C SER A 302 -85.95 -0.41 11.03
N SER A 303 -86.04 -1.42 10.15
CA SER A 303 -87.08 -1.68 9.10
C SER A 303 -86.88 -0.82 7.83
N LYS A 304 -86.95 -1.29 6.57
CA LYS A 304 -87.93 -2.17 5.91
C LYS A 304 -87.44 -2.50 4.46
N SER A 305 -87.62 -3.75 4.04
CA SER A 305 -88.13 -4.26 2.74
C SER A 305 -87.63 -3.76 1.35
N ALA A 306 -87.17 -4.78 0.59
CA ALA A 306 -87.64 -5.21 -0.76
C ALA A 306 -87.34 -4.28 -1.95
N SER A 307 -87.09 -4.68 -3.19
CA SER A 307 -87.40 -5.82 -4.09
C SER A 307 -86.66 -5.45 -5.39
N SER A 308 -86.33 -6.24 -6.41
CA SER A 308 -86.53 -7.62 -6.87
C SER A 308 -85.45 -7.86 -7.92
#